data_AF-A0A7W0A0I9-F1
#
_entry.id   AF-A0A7W0A0I9-F1
#
_cell.length_a   1.000
_cell.length_b   1.000
_cell.length_c   1.000
_cell.angle_alpha   90.00
_cell.angle_beta   90.00
_cell.angle_gamma   90.00
#
_symmetry.space_group_name_H-M   'P 1'
#
loop_
_entity.id
_entity.type
_entity.pdbx_description
1 polymer ?
#
loop_
_entity_poly.entity_id
_entity_poly.type
_entity_poly.pdbx_seq_one_letter_code
_entity_poly.pdbx_strand_id
1 'polypeptide(L)'
;FYGGKPAGSKRQAWENDEFDRIATEAKGVLDPDERLALYVECERIIQEDVGYIPVVYRVDQNVFKPWVQNIPSNSLGFSVPDGNIYVRALTQYRIEGREG
;
A
#
# COMPACT_ATOMS: atom_id res chain seq x y z
N PHE A 1 1.56 -12.13 -3.11
CA PHE A 1 0.29 -11.37 -3.23
C PHE A 1 -0.36 -11.61 -4.58
N TYR A 2 0.44 -11.80 -5.63
CA TYR A 2 0.08 -12.34 -6.93
C TYR A 2 0.77 -13.71 -7.07
N GLY A 3 0.10 -14.67 -7.72
CA GLY A 3 0.57 -16.05 -7.89
C GLY A 3 -0.47 -17.12 -7.56
N GLY A 4 -0.17 -18.34 -8.00
CA GLY A 4 -1.06 -19.51 -7.94
C GLY A 4 -1.79 -19.67 -6.60
N LYS A 5 -3.09 -19.91 -6.67
CA LYS A 5 -3.99 -19.93 -5.50
C LYS A 5 -3.66 -21.10 -4.56
N PRO A 6 -3.38 -20.85 -3.25
CA PRO A 6 -3.37 -21.92 -2.26
C PRO A 6 -4.76 -22.56 -2.14
N ALA A 7 -4.84 -23.88 -2.02
CA ALA A 7 -6.11 -24.60 -1.89
C ALA A 7 -6.99 -23.98 -0.78
N GLY A 8 -8.23 -23.62 -1.12
CA GLY A 8 -9.20 -23.00 -0.19
C GLY A 8 -9.20 -21.47 -0.12
N SER A 9 -8.28 -20.76 -0.79
CA SER A 9 -8.24 -19.30 -0.81
C SER A 9 -9.38 -18.66 -1.64
N LYS A 10 -9.95 -17.52 -1.20
CA LYS A 10 -10.95 -16.74 -1.98
C LYS A 10 -10.31 -15.75 -2.97
N ARG A 11 -8.99 -15.82 -3.18
CA ARG A 11 -8.26 -14.94 -4.10
C ARG A 11 -8.62 -15.24 -5.57
N GLN A 12 -8.36 -14.26 -6.43
CA GLN A 12 -8.45 -14.40 -7.89
C GLN A 12 -7.69 -15.64 -8.37
N ALA A 13 -8.24 -16.32 -9.38
CA ALA A 13 -7.75 -17.60 -9.88
C ALA A 13 -6.63 -17.48 -10.93
N TRP A 14 -6.21 -16.25 -11.26
CA TRP A 14 -5.13 -16.01 -12.22
C TRP A 14 -3.80 -16.52 -11.69
N GLU A 15 -3.05 -17.21 -12.55
CA GLU A 15 -1.75 -17.80 -12.30
C GLU A 15 -0.86 -17.65 -13.54
N ASN A 16 0.43 -17.41 -13.32
CA ASN A 16 1.40 -17.26 -14.41
C ASN A 16 2.81 -17.58 -13.86
N ASP A 17 3.40 -18.68 -14.33
CA ASP A 17 4.68 -19.20 -13.82
C ASP A 17 5.85 -18.22 -14.02
N GLU A 18 5.83 -17.48 -15.12
CA GLU A 18 6.85 -16.47 -15.45
C GLU A 18 6.78 -15.32 -14.45
N PHE A 19 5.57 -14.79 -14.24
CA PHE A 19 5.31 -13.76 -13.25
C PHE A 19 5.77 -14.21 -11.85
N ASP A 20 5.41 -15.43 -11.44
CA ASP A 20 5.73 -15.95 -10.11
C ASP A 20 7.24 -16.12 -9.89
N ARG A 21 7.97 -16.50 -10.94
CA ARG A 21 9.43 -16.57 -10.92
C ARG A 21 10.05 -15.18 -10.73
N ILE A 22 9.68 -14.21 -11.57
CA ILE A 22 10.24 -12.86 -11.54
C ILE A 22 9.87 -12.14 -10.23
N ALA A 23 8.62 -12.28 -9.77
CA ALA A 23 8.16 -11.70 -8.52
C ALA A 23 8.85 -12.32 -7.29
N THR A 24 9.32 -13.55 -7.38
CA THR A 24 10.10 -14.21 -6.33
C THR A 24 11.56 -13.76 -6.37
N GLU A 25 12.15 -13.67 -7.55
CA GLU A 25 13.50 -13.15 -7.77
C GLU A 25 13.65 -11.71 -7.26
N ALA A 26 12.72 -10.82 -7.63
CA ALA A 26 12.72 -9.41 -7.23
C ALA A 26 12.79 -9.19 -5.70
N LYS A 27 12.26 -10.12 -4.90
CA LYS A 27 12.32 -10.04 -3.42
C LYS A 27 13.73 -10.20 -2.88
N GLY A 28 14.60 -10.92 -3.59
CA GLY A 28 15.99 -11.17 -3.19
C GLY A 28 16.96 -10.09 -3.65
N VAL A 29 16.57 -9.25 -4.61
CA VAL A 29 17.44 -8.21 -5.18
C VAL A 29 17.61 -7.05 -4.20
N LEU A 30 18.86 -6.76 -3.85
CA LEU A 30 19.23 -5.67 -2.94
C LEU A 30 19.23 -4.32 -3.65
N ASP A 31 19.78 -4.27 -4.86
CA ASP A 31 19.87 -3.05 -5.65
C ASP A 31 18.45 -2.53 -6.01
N PRO A 32 18.11 -1.27 -5.68
CA PRO A 32 16.78 -0.75 -5.92
C PRO A 32 16.39 -0.66 -7.40
N ASP A 33 17.33 -0.34 -8.29
CA ASP A 33 17.05 -0.12 -9.71
C ASP A 33 16.86 -1.46 -10.43
N GLU A 34 17.70 -2.45 -10.11
CA GLU A 34 17.54 -3.83 -10.57
C GLU A 34 16.20 -4.42 -10.07
N ARG A 35 15.86 -4.20 -8.79
CA ARG A 35 14.57 -4.65 -8.24
C ARG A 35 13.39 -3.97 -8.91
N LEU A 36 13.50 -2.68 -9.23
CA LEU A 36 12.46 -1.93 -9.94
C LEU A 36 12.24 -2.50 -11.35
N ALA A 37 13.32 -2.79 -12.09
CA ALA A 37 13.21 -3.36 -13.44
C ALA A 37 12.44 -4.69 -13.46
N LEU A 38 12.70 -5.57 -12.47
CA LEU A 38 11.96 -6.82 -12.32
C LEU A 38 10.47 -6.61 -12.00
N TYR A 39 10.14 -5.60 -11.19
CA TYR A 39 8.73 -5.28 -10.90
C TYR A 39 8.00 -4.64 -12.07
N VAL A 40 8.70 -3.85 -12.91
CA VAL A 40 8.14 -3.35 -14.17
C VAL A 40 7.76 -4.51 -15.10
N GLU A 41 8.62 -5.53 -15.18
CA GLU A 41 8.33 -6.72 -15.98
C GLU A 41 7.15 -7.53 -15.40
N CYS A 42 7.06 -7.67 -14.08
CA CYS A 42 5.87 -8.24 -13.42
C CYS A 42 4.59 -7.48 -13.81
N GLU A 43 4.62 -6.14 -13.77
CA GLU A 43 3.47 -5.30 -14.13
C GLU A 43 3.08 -5.46 -15.60
N ARG A 44 4.06 -5.59 -16.50
CA ARG A 44 3.80 -5.87 -17.92
C ARG A 44 3.04 -7.18 -18.10
N ILE A 45 3.54 -8.28 -17.52
CA ILE A 45 2.93 -9.62 -17.66
C ILE A 45 1.49 -9.63 -17.14
N ILE A 46 1.24 -9.12 -15.94
CA ILE A 46 -0.11 -9.17 -15.33
C ILE A 46 -1.12 -8.32 -16.11
N GLN A 47 -0.69 -7.21 -16.73
CA GLN A 47 -1.56 -6.36 -17.54
C GLN A 47 -1.85 -6.96 -18.93
N GLU A 48 -0.83 -7.53 -19.59
CA GLU A 48 -1.00 -8.19 -20.90
C GLU A 48 -1.89 -9.43 -20.80
N ASP A 49 -1.78 -10.19 -19.71
CA ASP A 49 -2.59 -11.39 -19.45
C ASP A 49 -3.94 -11.07 -18.77
N VAL A 50 -4.21 -9.78 -18.53
CA VAL A 50 -5.44 -9.28 -17.90
C VAL A 50 -5.73 -9.98 -16.56
N GLY A 51 -4.68 -10.24 -15.77
CA GLY A 51 -4.79 -10.91 -14.47
C GLY A 51 -5.55 -10.08 -13.43
N TYR A 52 -5.66 -8.77 -13.65
CA TYR A 52 -6.50 -7.85 -12.90
C TYR A 52 -6.82 -6.60 -13.75
N ILE A 53 -7.96 -5.94 -13.48
CA ILE A 53 -8.35 -4.67 -14.11
C ILE A 53 -8.34 -3.58 -13.02
N PRO A 54 -7.31 -2.72 -12.95
CA PRO A 54 -7.29 -1.62 -11.99
C PRO A 54 -8.35 -0.59 -12.33
N VAL A 55 -9.23 -0.30 -11.37
CA VAL A 55 -10.33 0.66 -11.55
C VAL A 55 -10.00 2.01 -10.91
N VAL A 56 -9.45 1.99 -9.69
CA VAL A 56 -9.14 3.21 -8.93
C VAL A 56 -7.94 3.01 -8.02
N TYR A 57 -7.16 4.08 -7.83
CA TYR A 57 -6.30 4.26 -6.68
C TYR A 57 -7.07 5.08 -5.63
N ARG A 58 -7.27 4.50 -4.43
CA ARG A 58 -7.99 5.21 -3.38
C ARG A 58 -7.09 6.25 -2.72
N VAL A 59 -7.67 7.40 -2.43
CA VAL A 59 -7.06 8.43 -1.60
C VAL A 59 -7.61 8.35 -0.19
N ASP A 60 -6.73 8.35 0.80
CA ASP A 60 -7.15 8.43 2.20
C ASP A 60 -7.52 9.88 2.52
N GLN A 61 -8.81 10.11 2.79
CA GLN A 61 -9.35 11.43 3.13
C GLN A 61 -9.67 11.45 4.62
N ASN A 62 -8.80 12.11 5.39
CA ASN A 62 -8.94 12.25 6.84
C ASN A 62 -9.43 13.66 7.19
N VAL A 63 -10.42 13.75 8.06
CA VAL A 63 -10.96 15.03 8.55
C VAL A 63 -10.65 15.18 10.02
N PHE A 64 -9.95 16.26 10.37
CA PHE A 64 -9.57 16.57 11.74
C PHE A 64 -10.25 17.86 12.19
N LYS A 65 -10.54 17.96 13.48
CA LYS A 65 -11.04 19.21 14.05
C LYS A 65 -9.93 20.27 14.03
N PRO A 66 -10.25 21.57 13.89
CA PRO A 66 -9.25 22.63 13.82
C PRO A 66 -8.32 22.71 15.03
N TRP A 67 -8.76 22.24 16.20
CA TRP A 67 -7.96 22.20 17.43
C TRP A 67 -7.05 20.96 17.54
N VAL A 68 -7.00 20.08 16.54
CA VAL A 68 -6.11 18.91 16.50
C VAL A 68 -4.88 19.25 15.67
N GLN A 69 -3.73 19.32 16.33
CA GLN A 69 -2.45 19.74 15.77
C GLN A 69 -1.48 18.55 15.67
N ASN A 70 -0.39 18.75 14.90
CA ASN A 70 0.71 17.79 14.75
C ASN A 70 0.28 16.45 14.14
N ILE A 71 -0.63 16.47 13.17
CA ILE A 71 -1.05 15.27 12.45
C ILE A 71 0.12 14.81 11.56
N PRO A 72 0.58 13.55 11.69
CA PRO A 72 1.66 13.04 10.85
C PRO A 72 1.31 13.11 9.37
N SER A 73 2.25 13.55 8.54
CA SER A 73 2.13 13.55 7.08
C SER A 73 3.29 12.80 6.44
N ASN A 74 3.02 12.12 5.33
CA ASN A 74 4.08 11.52 4.52
C ASN A 74 4.71 12.55 3.57
N SER A 75 5.76 12.15 2.86
CA SER A 75 6.46 13.01 1.89
C SER A 75 5.58 13.49 0.72
N LEU A 76 4.43 12.84 0.49
CA LEU A 76 3.43 13.22 -0.50
C LEU A 76 2.38 14.20 0.05
N GLY A 77 2.49 14.58 1.33
CA GLY A 77 1.57 15.52 1.98
C GLY A 77 0.26 14.91 2.47
N PHE A 78 0.09 13.59 2.36
CA PHE A 78 -1.10 12.91 2.89
C PHE A 78 -0.99 12.75 4.41
N SER A 79 -2.09 13.03 5.12
CA SER A 79 -2.18 12.75 6.55
C SER A 79 -2.21 11.24 6.79
N VAL A 80 -1.28 10.75 7.61
CA VAL A 80 -1.11 9.34 7.97
C VAL A 80 -1.24 9.18 9.49
N PRO A 81 -2.44 9.41 10.06
CA PRO A 81 -2.66 9.15 11.46
C PRO A 81 -2.48 7.66 11.74
N ASP A 82 -2.09 7.31 12.96
CA ASP A 82 -2.08 5.90 13.36
C ASP A 82 -3.50 5.34 13.30
N GLY A 83 -3.62 4.09 12.84
CA GLY A 83 -4.90 3.42 12.62
C GLY A 83 -5.71 3.24 13.90
N ASN A 84 -5.07 3.38 15.07
CA ASN A 84 -5.75 3.34 16.37
C ASN A 84 -5.69 4.68 17.12
N ILE A 85 -6.63 5.56 16.79
CA ILE A 85 -6.80 6.89 17.42
C ILE A 85 -7.19 6.85 18.92
N TYR A 86 -7.42 5.67 19.50
CA TYR A 86 -7.79 5.53 20.91
C TYR A 86 -6.58 5.19 21.79
N VAL A 87 -5.50 4.68 21.20
CA VAL A 87 -4.32 4.24 21.94
C VAL A 87 -3.19 5.22 21.72
N ARG A 88 -2.69 5.83 22.80
CA ARG A 88 -1.57 6.80 22.77
C ARG A 88 -1.76 7.96 21.78
N ALA A 89 -3.01 8.26 21.45
CA ALA A 89 -3.48 9.40 20.69
C ALA A 89 -2.63 10.67 20.87
N LEU A 90 -2.52 11.13 22.12
CA LEU A 90 -1.86 12.38 22.48
C LEU A 90 -0.33 12.33 22.42
N THR A 91 0.27 11.17 22.13
CA THR A 91 1.71 11.06 21.85
C THR A 91 2.05 11.41 20.42
N GLN A 92 1.07 11.37 19.51
CA GLN A 92 1.26 11.64 18.09
C GLN A 92 0.67 13.00 17.70
N TYR A 93 -0.53 13.32 18.18
CA TYR A 93 -1.21 14.59 17.93
C TYR A 93 -1.48 15.37 19.21
N ARG A 94 -1.76 16.66 19.08
CA ARG A 94 -2.00 17.56 20.20
C ARG A 94 -3.36 18.23 20.09
N ILE A 95 -3.98 18.53 21.22
CA ILE A 95 -5.19 19.36 21.28
C ILE A 95 -4.81 20.73 21.80
N GLU A 96 -5.10 21.78 21.03
CA GLU A 96 -4.83 23.18 21.40
C GLU A 96 -6.03 24.07 21.04
N GLY A 97 -6.40 24.99 21.93
CA GLY A 97 -7.44 26.00 21.65
C GLY A 97 -8.88 25.48 21.57
N ARG A 98 -9.16 24.29 22.13
CA ARG A 98 -10.53 23.77 22.22
C ARG A 98 -11.30 24.45 23.37
N GLU A 99 -12.35 25.20 23.05
CA GLU A 99 -13.32 25.68 24.05
C GLU A 99 -14.18 24.51 24.56
N GLY A 100 -14.47 24.54 25.87
CA GLY A 100 -15.13 23.46 26.62
C GLY A 100 -16.65 23.44 26.48
#